data_AF-A0A6N8YW77-F1
#
_entry.id   AF-A0A6N8YW77-F1
#
_cell.length_a   1.000
_cell.length_b   1.000
_cell.length_c   1.000
_cell.angle_alpha   90.00
_cell.angle_beta   90.00
_cell.angle_gamma   90.00
#
_symmetry.space_group_name_H-M   'P 1'
#
loop_
_entity.id
_entity.type
_entity.pdbx_description
1 polymer ?
#
loop_
_entity_poly.entity_id
_entity_poly.type
_entity_poly.pdbx_seq_one_letter_code
_entity_poly.pdbx_strand_id
1 'polypeptide(L)'
;MAINALPVIALLLRHGWEIRRRSRHGLVLTRQFPGEQRPRRIVVPDKNKILGQKTLGNILGPKQTNIGSSGLQSMLDGNPGELR
;
A
#
# COMPACT_ATOMS: atom_id res chain seq x y z
N MET A 1 5.45 12.69 -10.87
CA MET A 1 6.04 12.20 -9.61
C MET A 1 6.14 10.68 -9.66
N ALA A 2 7.32 10.16 -9.34
CA ALA A 2 7.68 8.75 -9.43
C ALA A 2 8.00 8.26 -8.02
N ILE A 3 7.17 7.39 -7.44
CA ILE A 3 7.38 6.89 -6.07
C ILE A 3 7.85 5.44 -6.13
N ASN A 4 8.90 5.13 -5.38
CA ASN A 4 9.39 3.76 -5.23
C ASN A 4 8.36 2.89 -4.52
N ALA A 5 8.34 1.60 -4.85
CA ALA A 5 7.36 0.69 -4.27
C ALA A 5 7.64 0.31 -2.80
N LEU A 6 8.88 0.41 -2.35
CA LEU A 6 9.27 0.10 -0.96
C LEU A 6 8.55 0.97 0.09
N PRO A 7 8.50 2.32 -0.05
CA PRO A 7 7.70 3.15 0.83
C PRO A 7 6.21 2.78 0.87
N VAL A 8 5.64 2.31 -0.25
CA VAL A 8 4.23 1.89 -0.31
C VAL A 8 4.02 0.64 0.53
N ILE A 9 4.93 -0.33 0.41
CA ILE A 9 4.90 -1.55 1.22
C ILE A 9 5.01 -1.19 2.70
N ALA A 10 5.96 -0.32 3.07
CA ALA A 10 6.14 0.11 4.45
C ALA A 10 4.90 0.81 5.03
N LEU A 11 4.26 1.70 4.26
CA LEU A 11 3.00 2.34 4.65
C LEU A 11 1.90 1.30 4.91
N LEU A 12 1.73 0.35 3.99
CA LEU A 12 0.71 -0.69 4.11
C LEU A 12 0.93 -1.54 5.36
N LEU A 13 2.16 -1.95 5.62
CA LEU A 13 2.51 -2.71 6.83
C LEU A 13 2.13 -1.95 8.11
N ARG A 14 2.38 -0.63 8.18
CA ARG A 14 1.98 0.22 9.33
C ARG A 14 0.46 0.29 9.50
N HIS A 15 -0.28 0.27 8.39
CA HIS A 15 -1.74 0.20 8.41
C HIS A 15 -2.27 -1.22 8.64
N GLY A 16 -1.47 -2.17 9.14
CA GLY A 16 -1.93 -3.51 9.50
C GLY A 16 -2.17 -4.43 8.29
N TRP A 17 -1.52 -4.15 7.15
CA TRP A 17 -1.41 -5.13 6.08
C TRP A 17 -0.27 -6.11 6.38
N GLU A 18 -0.46 -7.37 6.02
CA GLU A 18 0.50 -8.44 6.27
C GLU A 18 0.98 -9.05 4.96
N ILE A 19 2.28 -9.34 4.86
CA ILE A 19 2.85 -10.02 3.69
C ILE A 19 2.48 -11.50 3.76
N ARG A 20 1.69 -11.97 2.79
CA ARG A 20 1.32 -13.39 2.71
C ARG A 20 2.32 -14.22 1.90
N ARG A 21 2.71 -13.72 0.74
CA ARG A 21 3.63 -14.42 -0.16
C ARG A 21 4.23 -13.49 -1.20
N ARG A 22 5.34 -13.91 -1.79
CA ARG A 22 5.87 -13.28 -3.01
C ARG A 22 5.19 -13.88 -4.24
N SER A 23 4.98 -13.06 -5.26
CA SER A 23 4.43 -13.44 -6.57
C SER A 23 5.36 -12.97 -7.68
N ARG A 24 5.12 -13.42 -8.91
CA ARG A 24 5.89 -13.00 -10.10
C ARG A 24 5.90 -11.48 -10.32
N HIS A 25 4.85 -10.80 -9.86
CA HIS A 25 4.65 -9.36 -10.05
C HIS A 25 5.00 -8.51 -8.82
N GLY A 26 5.29 -9.11 -7.67
CA GLY A 26 5.61 -8.41 -6.43
C GLY A 26 5.12 -9.12 -5.17
N LEU A 27 4.97 -8.38 -4.07
CA LEU A 27 4.49 -8.90 -2.79
C LEU A 27 2.97 -8.91 -2.75
N VAL A 28 2.42 -10.01 -2.26
CA VAL A 28 1.00 -10.13 -1.95
C VAL A 28 0.81 -9.73 -0.50
N LEU A 29 0.05 -8.65 -0.28
CA LEU A 29 -0.35 -8.22 1.05
C LEU A 29 -1.82 -8.52 1.29
N THR A 30 -2.17 -8.88 2.52
CA THR A 30 -3.55 -9.07 2.94
C THR A 30 -3.86 -8.30 4.20
N ARG A 31 -5.10 -7.84 4.33
CA ARG A 31 -5.60 -7.24 5.56
C ARG A 31 -7.03 -7.67 5.78
N GLN A 32 -7.33 -8.09 7.00
CA GLN A 32 -8.71 -8.33 7.43
C GLN A 32 -9.33 -7.00 7.87
N PHE A 33 -10.41 -6.59 7.22
CA PHE A 33 -11.15 -5.39 7.62
C PHE A 33 -12.32 -5.79 8.54
N PRO A 34 -12.63 -4.99 9.57
CA PRO A 34 -13.83 -5.20 10.38
C PRO A 34 -15.08 -5.16 9.49
N GLY A 35 -15.96 -6.15 9.65
CA GLY A 35 -17.20 -6.25 8.86
C GLY A 35 -17.06 -6.94 7.49
N GLU A 36 -15.86 -7.35 7.08
CA GLU A 36 -15.67 -8.16 5.86
C GLU A 36 -15.52 -9.65 6.18
N GLN A 37 -16.23 -10.53 5.46
CA GLN A 37 -16.13 -11.98 5.66
C GLN A 37 -14.80 -12.58 5.18
N ARG A 38 -14.06 -11.86 4.33
CA ARG A 38 -12.79 -12.32 3.75
C ARG A 38 -11.77 -11.20 3.80
N PRO A 39 -10.48 -11.51 4.01
CA PRO A 39 -9.44 -10.50 3.99
C PRO A 39 -9.29 -9.93 2.58
N ARG A 40 -9.08 -8.62 2.48
CA ARG A 40 -8.68 -8.00 1.21
C ARG A 40 -7.27 -8.43 0.88
N ARG A 41 -7.03 -8.57 -0.42
CA ARG A 41 -5.73 -8.98 -0.96
C ARG A 41 -5.32 -8.01 -2.05
N ILE A 42 -4.09 -7.53 -1.97
CA ILE A 42 -3.48 -6.67 -2.99
C ILE A 42 -2.13 -7.24 -3.41
N VAL A 43 -1.68 -6.85 -4.60
CA VAL A 43 -0.34 -7.15 -5.09
C VAL A 43 0.39 -5.84 -5.28
N VAL A 44 1.45 -5.63 -4.51
CA VAL A 44 2.32 -4.46 -4.61
C VAL A 44 3.59 -4.88 -5.32
N PRO A 45 3.97 -4.23 -6.43
CA PRO A 45 5.23 -4.52 -7.11
C PRO A 45 6.41 -4.36 -6.15
N ASP A 46 7.27 -5.37 -6.00
CA ASP A 46 8.43 -5.30 -5.07
C ASP A 46 9.74 -4.96 -5.79
N LYS A 47 9.82 -5.31 -7.08
CA LYS A 47 10.92 -4.90 -7.95
C LYS A 47 10.97 -3.38 -7.87
N ASN A 48 12.12 -2.78 -7.52
CA ASN A 48 12.47 -1.34 -7.42
C ASN A 48 12.04 -0.53 -8.66
N LYS A 49 10.76 -0.60 -8.98
CA LYS A 49 10.09 -0.01 -10.12
C LYS A 49 9.46 1.23 -9.57
N ILE A 50 9.68 2.30 -10.32
CA ILE A 50 8.93 3.51 -10.20
C ILE A 50 7.46 3.16 -10.44
N LEU A 51 6.62 3.36 -9.42
CA LEU A 51 5.18 3.28 -9.58
C LEU A 51 4.73 4.59 -10.22
N GLY A 52 4.15 4.49 -11.41
CA GLY A 52 3.47 5.62 -12.02
C GLY A 52 2.26 6.05 -11.18
N GLN A 53 1.88 7.33 -11.28
CA GLN A 53 0.76 7.88 -10.51
C GLN A 53 -0.53 7.07 -10.62
N LYS A 54 -0.85 6.50 -11.79
CA LYS A 54 -2.02 5.62 -11.97
C LYS A 54 -1.94 4.34 -11.13
N THR A 55 -0.78 3.68 -11.11
CA THR A 55 -0.58 2.45 -10.33
C THR A 55 -0.63 2.74 -8.84
N LEU A 56 -0.01 3.85 -8.42
CA LEU A 56 -0.04 4.29 -7.03
C LEU A 56 -1.46 4.67 -6.58
N GLY A 57 -2.18 5.44 -7.39
CA GLY A 57 -3.56 5.83 -7.11
C GLY A 57 -4.51 4.62 -7.05
N ASN A 58 -4.28 3.60 -7.87
CA ASN A 58 -5.04 2.35 -7.78
C ASN A 58 -4.78 1.62 -6.46
N ILE A 59 -3.51 1.51 -6.02
CA ILE A 59 -3.15 0.83 -4.76
C ILE A 59 -3.69 1.60 -3.55
N LEU A 60 -3.46 2.91 -3.48
CA LEU A 60 -3.88 3.74 -2.35
C LEU A 60 -5.39 4.03 -2.35
N GLY A 61 -6.06 3.85 -3.48
CA GLY A 61 -7.48 4.14 -3.63
C GLY A 61 -8.39 3.34 -2.68
N PRO A 62 -9.61 3.85 -2.41
CA PRO A 62 -10.55 3.26 -1.46
C PRO A 62 -10.96 1.82 -1.80
N LYS A 63 -10.96 1.50 -3.10
CA LYS A 63 -11.30 0.17 -3.61
C LYS A 63 -10.27 -0.91 -3.27
N GLN A 64 -9.00 -0.55 -3.09
CA GLN A 64 -7.93 -1.52 -2.83
C GLN A 64 -7.53 -1.51 -1.36
N THR A 65 -7.00 -0.39 -0.87
CA THR A 65 -6.39 -0.34 0.47
C THR A 65 -7.16 0.47 1.50
N ASN A 66 -8.11 1.28 1.04
CA ASN A 66 -8.88 2.21 1.88
C ASN A 66 -8.01 3.22 2.65
N ILE A 67 -6.83 3.54 2.11
CA ILE A 67 -5.89 4.51 2.69
C ILE A 67 -6.14 5.92 2.14
N GLY A 68 -6.54 6.02 0.87
CA GLY A 68 -6.86 7.29 0.20
C GLY A 68 -5.65 8.19 -0.04
N SER A 69 -5.93 9.46 -0.33
CA SER A 69 -4.94 10.52 -0.52
C SER A 69 -4.13 10.82 0.76
N SER A 70 -4.67 10.53 1.94
CA SER A 70 -4.00 10.74 3.23
C SER A 70 -2.73 9.90 3.37
N GLY A 71 -2.75 8.64 2.92
CA GLY A 71 -1.52 7.82 2.95
C GLY A 71 -0.50 8.22 1.89
N LEU A 72 -0.95 8.78 0.75
CA LEU A 72 -0.02 9.39 -0.20
C LEU A 72 0.69 10.60 0.42
N GLN A 73 -0.06 11.44 1.13
CA GLN A 73 0.49 12.59 1.84
C GLN A 73 1.52 12.15 2.90
N SER A 74 1.20 11.12 3.70
CA SER A 74 2.11 10.57 4.71
C SER A 74 3.41 10.00 4.12
N MET A 75 3.37 9.48 2.88
CA MET A 75 4.57 9.06 2.17
C MET A 75 5.41 10.24 1.65
N LEU A 76 4.75 11.32 1.20
CA LEU A 76 5.40 12.50 0.61
C LEU A 76 6.04 13.41 1.65
N ASP A 77 5.45 13.50 2.83
CA ASP A 77 5.94 14.30 3.95
C ASP A 77 7.27 13.75 4.52
N GLY A 78 7.68 12.54 4.13
CA GLY A 78 8.88 11.89 4.65
C GLY A 78 8.79 11.54 6.13
N ASN A 79 7.62 11.75 6.73
CA ASN A 79 7.37 11.59 8.15
C ASN A 79 6.42 10.42 8.36
N PRO A 80 6.95 9.18 8.51
CA PRO A 80 6.10 8.00 8.58
C PRO A 80 5.40 7.86 9.95
N GLY A 81 5.40 8.91 10.79
CA GLY A 81 4.61 8.97 12.00
C GLY A 81 4.57 10.39 12.55
N GLU A 82 3.42 11.03 12.40
CA GLU A 82 2.81 11.89 13.43
C GLU A 82 1.35 12.13 13.02
N LEU A 83 0.47 11.21 13.44
CA LEU A 83 -0.94 11.50 13.63
C LEU A 83 -1.09 11.87 15.10
N ARG A 84 -1.27 13.16 15.37
CA ARG A 84 -1.88 13.64 16.62
C ARG A 84 -3.39 13.66 16.46
#